data_AF-A0A920DM29-F1
#
_entry.id   AF-A0A920DM29-F1
#
_cell.length_a   1.000
_cell.length_b   1.000
_cell.length_c   1.000
_cell.angle_alpha   90.00
_cell.angle_beta   90.00
_cell.angle_gamma   90.00
#
_symmetry.space_group_name_H-M   'P 1'
#
loop_
_entity.id
_entity.type
_entity.pdbx_description
1 polymer ?
#
loop_
_entity_poly.entity_id
_entity_poly.type
_entity_poly.pdbx_seq_one_letter_code
_entity_poly.pdbx_strand_id
1 'polypeptide(L)'
;MNKLVQEISTNSKAAVSVLNSMSTESKNNLLIKATKNIHQSRKEILLANNLDVEEALSNSKDDAFVDRLRLDDERIDGIIDTLNNIVKLPDPVGTILDTWKRPNGLEISRVRTPLGTIGIIFESRPNVSADASALSIKSGNAVVLRSGSDSLRSSQAIVNCFGDALSDMNLPKGIVQIIPIKDREMVTHMLKGLDGAIDVIVPRGGKSLVQAVQDSATIPVFGHLEGICHTYIDKSADLNTSISVVTNAKMRRPGICGALETLLIHKDSSEQLNSILDSLIEAGCEIRGL
;
A
#
# COMPACT_ATOMS: atom_id res chain seq x y z
N MET A 1 -10.79 11.10 22.62
CA MET A 1 -10.09 11.47 21.37
C MET A 1 -8.70 12.05 21.64
N ASN A 2 -8.59 13.23 22.27
CA ASN A 2 -7.30 13.95 22.45
C ASN A 2 -6.15 13.13 23.04
N LYS A 3 -6.39 12.32 24.07
CA LYS A 3 -5.35 11.48 24.68
C LYS A 3 -4.76 10.46 23.71
N LEU A 4 -5.59 9.85 22.85
CA LEU A 4 -5.15 8.87 21.85
C LEU A 4 -4.31 9.55 20.76
N VAL A 5 -4.77 10.71 20.28
CA VAL A 5 -4.01 11.53 19.29
C VAL A 5 -2.63 11.88 19.85
N GLN A 6 -2.58 12.38 21.08
CA GLN A 6 -1.32 12.74 21.76
C GLN A 6 -0.41 11.52 21.95
N GLU A 7 -0.95 10.37 22.34
CA GLU A 7 -0.18 9.14 22.53
C GLU A 7 0.44 8.69 21.21
N ILE A 8 -0.35 8.56 20.14
CA ILE A 8 0.15 8.13 18.84
C ILE A 8 1.19 9.12 18.30
N SER A 9 0.92 10.42 18.41
CA SER A 9 1.83 11.49 18.00
C SER A 9 3.17 11.40 18.72
N THR A 10 3.16 11.22 20.05
CA THR A 10 4.37 11.11 20.88
C THR A 10 5.17 9.86 20.51
N ASN A 11 4.50 8.73 20.35
CA ASN A 11 5.16 7.48 19.98
C ASN A 11 5.81 7.57 18.59
N SER A 12 5.11 8.14 17.60
CA SER A 12 5.65 8.31 16.24
C SER A 12 6.90 9.17 16.23
N LYS A 13 6.88 10.32 16.92
CA LYS A 13 8.04 11.21 17.02
C LYS A 13 9.25 10.51 17.66
N ALA A 14 9.03 9.72 18.72
CA ALA A 14 10.10 8.94 19.35
C ALA A 14 10.66 7.84 18.42
N ALA A 15 9.79 7.20 17.63
CA ALA A 15 10.17 6.13 16.72
C ALA A 15 11.05 6.59 15.55
N VAL A 16 10.78 7.76 14.98
CA VAL A 16 11.58 8.31 13.86
C VAL A 16 13.05 8.45 14.23
N SER A 17 13.36 8.94 15.44
CA SER A 17 14.74 9.07 15.90
C SER A 17 15.45 7.73 15.99
N VAL A 18 14.76 6.68 16.45
CA VAL A 18 15.32 5.33 16.57
C VAL A 18 15.54 4.73 15.18
N LEU A 19 14.52 4.78 14.31
CA LEU A 19 14.59 4.26 12.93
C LEU A 19 15.72 4.86 12.12
N ASN A 20 15.97 6.17 12.26
CA ASN A 20 17.07 6.86 11.59
C ASN A 20 18.46 6.31 11.97
N SER A 21 18.59 5.68 13.14
CA SER A 21 19.83 5.08 13.63
C SER A 21 19.92 3.56 13.38
N MET A 22 18.83 2.92 12.96
CA MET A 22 18.82 1.47 12.77
C MET A 22 19.61 1.08 11.51
N SER A 23 20.46 0.06 11.66
CA SER A 23 21.14 -0.55 10.52
C SER A 23 20.15 -1.31 9.63
N THR A 24 20.54 -1.54 8.37
CA THR A 24 19.79 -2.41 7.45
C THR A 24 19.53 -3.79 8.05
N GLU A 25 20.52 -4.35 8.76
CA GLU A 25 20.41 -5.65 9.42
C GLU A 25 19.36 -5.62 10.54
N SER A 26 19.38 -4.59 11.40
CA SER A 26 18.37 -4.44 12.45
C SER A 26 16.96 -4.29 11.88
N LYS A 27 16.78 -3.51 10.80
CA LYS A 27 15.50 -3.38 10.11
C LYS A 27 15.04 -4.71 9.50
N ASN A 28 15.93 -5.45 8.85
CA ASN A 28 15.63 -6.76 8.29
C ASN A 28 15.27 -7.78 9.38
N ASN A 29 16.00 -7.79 10.51
CA ASN A 29 15.72 -8.68 11.63
C ASN A 29 14.34 -8.41 12.26
N LEU A 30 13.92 -7.15 12.34
CA LEU A 30 12.56 -6.79 12.76
C LEU A 30 11.50 -7.37 11.83
N LEU A 31 11.69 -7.24 10.51
CA LEU A 31 10.78 -7.80 9.52
C LEU A 31 10.72 -9.33 9.57
N ILE A 32 11.86 -10.01 9.74
CA ILE A 32 11.94 -11.47 9.87
C ILE A 32 11.18 -11.94 11.11
N LYS A 33 11.36 -11.26 12.25
CA LYS A 33 10.62 -11.55 13.49
C LYS A 33 9.12 -11.33 13.31
N ALA A 34 8.70 -10.20 12.74
CA ALA A 34 7.29 -9.93 12.47
C ALA A 34 6.67 -10.98 11.54
N THR A 35 7.40 -11.42 10.51
CA THR A 35 6.98 -12.48 9.58
C THR A 35 6.77 -13.81 10.31
N LYS A 36 7.70 -14.19 11.20
CA LYS A 36 7.57 -15.37 12.05
C LYS A 36 6.35 -15.27 12.98
N ASN A 37 6.14 -14.10 13.58
CA ASN A 37 4.99 -13.87 14.45
C ASN A 37 3.67 -14.01 13.68
N ILE A 38 3.56 -13.45 12.46
CA ILE A 38 2.38 -13.63 11.60
C ILE A 38 2.12 -15.10 11.30
N HIS A 39 3.17 -15.86 10.95
CA HIS A 39 3.03 -17.30 10.71
C HIS A 39 2.52 -18.05 11.96
N GLN A 40 3.04 -17.71 13.14
CA GLN A 40 2.64 -18.34 14.41
C GLN A 40 1.22 -17.94 14.84
N SER A 41 0.84 -16.68 14.62
CA SER A 41 -0.47 -16.10 14.97
C SER A 41 -1.53 -16.28 13.87
N ARG A 42 -1.28 -17.17 12.91
CA ARG A 42 -2.17 -17.44 11.77
C ARG A 42 -3.60 -17.72 12.20
N LYS A 43 -3.79 -18.54 13.23
CA LYS A 43 -5.13 -18.91 13.73
C LYS A 43 -5.87 -17.70 14.29
N GLU A 44 -5.18 -16.87 15.04
CA GLU A 44 -5.70 -15.64 15.65
C GLU A 44 -6.07 -14.62 14.56
N ILE A 45 -5.24 -14.46 13.53
CA ILE A 45 -5.51 -13.59 12.39
C ILE A 45 -6.75 -14.06 11.62
N LEU A 46 -6.85 -15.35 11.32
CA LEU A 46 -8.01 -15.91 10.61
C LEU A 46 -9.30 -15.82 11.44
N LEU A 47 -9.23 -16.05 12.75
CA LEU A 47 -10.37 -15.86 13.65
C LEU A 47 -10.86 -14.41 13.63
N ALA A 48 -9.93 -13.44 13.75
CA ALA A 48 -10.25 -12.02 13.69
C ALA A 48 -10.86 -11.63 12.33
N ASN A 49 -10.36 -12.22 11.24
CA ASN A 49 -10.87 -11.99 9.90
C ASN A 49 -12.26 -12.58 9.66
N ASN A 50 -12.54 -13.78 10.18
CA ASN A 50 -13.87 -14.37 10.08
C ASN A 50 -14.93 -13.47 10.73
N LEU A 51 -14.63 -12.86 11.88
CA LEU A 51 -15.54 -11.90 12.53
C LEU A 51 -15.77 -10.63 11.69
N ASP A 52 -14.73 -10.14 11.02
CA ASP A 52 -14.83 -9.01 10.10
C ASP A 52 -15.69 -9.37 8.87
N VAL A 53 -15.48 -10.56 8.30
CA VAL A 53 -16.23 -11.08 7.14
C VAL A 53 -17.71 -11.33 7.48
N GLU A 54 -17.99 -11.93 8.64
CA GLU A 54 -19.36 -12.14 9.13
C GLU A 54 -20.11 -10.81 9.29
N GLU A 55 -19.47 -9.80 9.88
CA GLU A 55 -20.03 -8.45 10.01
C GLU A 55 -20.25 -7.80 8.63
N ALA A 56 -19.36 -8.03 7.66
CA ALA A 56 -19.53 -7.53 6.30
C ALA A 56 -20.72 -8.19 5.58
N LEU A 57 -20.88 -9.51 5.71
CA LEU A 57 -22.00 -10.26 5.15
C LEU A 57 -23.33 -9.85 5.79
N SER A 58 -23.39 -9.69 7.12
CA SER A 58 -24.60 -9.21 7.81
C SER A 58 -25.00 -7.80 7.37
N ASN A 59 -24.02 -6.98 6.97
CA ASN A 59 -24.23 -5.65 6.42
C ASN A 59 -24.47 -5.64 4.89
N SER A 60 -24.74 -6.80 4.29
CA SER A 60 -25.08 -6.95 2.86
C SER A 60 -24.04 -6.34 1.91
N LYS A 61 -22.75 -6.50 2.23
CA LYS A 61 -21.65 -6.13 1.32
C LYS A 61 -21.60 -7.10 0.13
N ASP A 62 -21.24 -6.58 -1.04
CA ASP A 62 -21.11 -7.39 -2.26
C ASP A 62 -19.93 -8.37 -2.21
N ASP A 63 -19.95 -9.38 -3.08
CA ASP A 63 -18.93 -10.44 -3.13
C ASP A 63 -17.53 -9.88 -3.40
N ALA A 64 -17.41 -8.82 -4.22
CA ALA A 64 -16.12 -8.20 -4.51
C ALA A 64 -15.53 -7.47 -3.30
N PHE A 65 -16.36 -6.92 -2.44
CA PHE A 65 -15.98 -6.32 -1.17
C PHE A 65 -15.51 -7.40 -0.20
N VAL A 66 -16.30 -8.47 -0.04
CA VAL A 66 -15.97 -9.60 0.85
C VAL A 66 -14.69 -10.29 0.39
N ASP A 67 -14.52 -10.49 -0.93
CA ASP A 67 -13.30 -11.03 -1.50
C ASP A 67 -12.08 -10.18 -1.11
N ARG A 68 -12.15 -8.85 -1.18
CA ARG A 68 -11.02 -7.99 -0.77
C ARG A 68 -10.70 -8.08 0.73
N LEU A 69 -11.72 -8.28 1.56
CA LEU A 69 -11.61 -8.35 3.02
C LEU A 69 -11.08 -9.69 3.52
N ARG A 70 -11.48 -10.79 2.87
CA ARG A 70 -11.24 -12.14 3.34
C ARG A 70 -9.76 -12.49 3.37
N LEU A 71 -9.35 -13.20 4.42
CA LEU A 71 -8.09 -13.90 4.54
C LEU A 71 -8.36 -15.40 4.62
N ASP A 72 -7.44 -16.16 4.06
CA ASP A 72 -7.35 -17.61 4.16
C ASP A 72 -5.85 -17.96 4.27
N ASP A 73 -5.56 -19.26 4.34
CA ASP A 73 -4.19 -19.71 4.51
C ASP A 73 -3.26 -19.27 3.38
N GLU A 74 -3.75 -19.32 2.13
CA GLU A 74 -3.00 -18.91 0.94
C GLU A 74 -2.69 -17.40 0.95
N ARG A 75 -3.67 -16.57 1.36
CA ARG A 75 -3.45 -15.13 1.49
C ARG A 75 -2.49 -14.78 2.61
N ILE A 76 -2.47 -15.53 3.70
CA ILE A 76 -1.46 -15.36 4.75
C ILE A 76 -0.07 -15.77 4.25
N ASP A 77 0.03 -16.85 3.47
CA ASP A 77 1.29 -17.22 2.79
C ASP A 77 1.76 -16.10 1.86
N GLY A 78 0.84 -15.52 1.08
CA GLY A 78 1.15 -14.36 0.23
C GLY A 78 1.65 -13.13 0.99
N ILE A 79 1.11 -12.87 2.20
CA ILE A 79 1.63 -11.82 3.10
C ILE A 79 3.06 -12.16 3.53
N ILE A 80 3.30 -13.38 3.99
CA ILE A 80 4.62 -13.85 4.43
C ILE A 80 5.65 -13.74 3.30
N ASP A 81 5.30 -14.17 2.10
CA ASP A 81 6.15 -14.08 0.91
C ASP A 81 6.47 -12.62 0.56
N THR A 82 5.47 -11.74 0.65
CA THR A 82 5.66 -10.31 0.41
C THR A 82 6.65 -9.72 1.42
N LEU A 83 6.52 -10.04 2.70
CA LEU A 83 7.46 -9.60 3.74
C LEU A 83 8.88 -10.12 3.49
N ASN A 84 9.02 -11.40 3.16
CA ASN A 84 10.30 -12.01 2.80
C ASN A 84 10.94 -11.35 1.58
N ASN A 85 10.13 -10.94 0.60
CA ASN A 85 10.61 -10.19 -0.56
C ASN A 85 11.06 -8.78 -0.20
N ILE A 86 10.33 -8.07 0.68
CA ILE A 86 10.71 -6.74 1.15
C ILE A 86 12.03 -6.76 1.92
N VAL A 87 12.28 -7.80 2.74
CA VAL A 87 13.56 -8.00 3.44
C VAL A 87 14.75 -7.99 2.46
N LYS A 88 14.58 -8.65 1.30
CA LYS A 88 15.61 -8.79 0.27
C LYS A 88 15.86 -7.50 -0.53
N LEU A 89 14.97 -6.53 -0.49
CA LEU A 89 15.16 -5.27 -1.21
C LEU A 89 16.42 -4.54 -0.70
N PRO A 90 17.11 -3.76 -1.55
CA PRO A 90 18.16 -2.89 -1.08
C PRO A 90 17.59 -1.84 -0.12
N ASP A 91 18.36 -1.51 0.91
CA ASP A 91 17.99 -0.43 1.83
C ASP A 91 18.20 0.92 1.15
N PRO A 92 17.15 1.76 0.98
CA PRO A 92 17.31 3.04 0.33
C PRO A 92 18.02 4.08 1.21
N VAL A 93 18.01 3.91 2.55
CA VAL A 93 18.49 4.92 3.49
C VAL A 93 20.02 5.03 3.43
N GLY A 94 20.53 6.27 3.38
CA GLY A 94 21.97 6.53 3.31
C GLY A 94 22.58 6.39 1.91
N THR A 95 21.78 6.06 0.88
CA THR A 95 22.28 6.01 -0.51
C THR A 95 22.72 7.40 -0.97
N ILE A 96 23.98 7.52 -1.40
CA ILE A 96 24.50 8.73 -2.05
C ILE A 96 23.99 8.77 -3.48
N LEU A 97 23.25 9.83 -3.81
CA LEU A 97 22.69 10.05 -5.15
C LEU A 97 23.65 10.81 -6.06
N ASP A 98 24.46 11.69 -5.48
CA ASP A 98 25.36 12.59 -6.19
C ASP A 98 26.41 13.16 -5.24
N THR A 99 27.62 13.40 -5.73
CA THR A 99 28.73 14.00 -4.97
C THR A 99 29.53 14.94 -5.87
N TRP A 100 29.80 16.15 -5.38
CA TRP A 100 30.59 17.14 -6.11
C TRP A 100 31.49 17.95 -5.19
N LYS A 101 32.58 18.49 -5.75
CA LYS A 101 33.50 19.40 -5.06
C LYS A 101 33.29 20.82 -5.54
N ARG A 102 33.26 21.77 -4.61
CA ARG A 102 33.26 23.20 -4.91
C ARG A 102 34.69 23.70 -5.16
N PRO A 103 34.88 24.82 -5.89
CA PRO A 103 36.22 25.40 -6.12
C PRO A 103 37.01 25.75 -4.85
N ASN A 104 36.31 25.94 -3.72
CA ASN A 104 36.92 26.18 -2.41
C ASN A 104 37.27 24.89 -1.63
N GLY A 105 37.17 23.71 -2.24
CA GLY A 105 37.50 22.43 -1.62
C GLY A 105 36.38 21.76 -0.82
N LEU A 106 35.20 22.37 -0.71
CA LEU A 106 34.06 21.76 0.00
C LEU A 106 33.52 20.56 -0.79
N GLU A 107 33.46 19.40 -0.13
CA GLU A 107 32.79 18.20 -0.65
C GLU A 107 31.32 18.22 -0.24
N ILE A 108 30.43 18.11 -1.22
CA ILE A 108 28.99 18.09 -0.99
C ILE A 108 28.43 16.79 -1.56
N SER A 109 27.57 16.13 -0.80
CA SER A 109 26.86 14.93 -1.25
C SER A 109 25.36 15.07 -1.02
N ARG A 110 24.57 14.52 -1.95
CA ARG A 110 23.13 14.39 -1.83
C ARG A 110 22.81 12.97 -1.39
N VAL A 111 22.26 12.83 -0.19
CA VAL A 111 22.04 11.51 0.44
C VAL A 111 20.55 11.30 0.67
N ARG A 112 20.06 10.09 0.41
CA ARG A 112 18.67 9.73 0.66
C ARG A 112 18.44 9.51 2.17
N THR A 113 17.44 10.20 2.72
CA THR A 113 16.99 10.05 4.11
C THR A 113 15.53 9.57 4.13
N PRO A 114 15.06 8.99 5.24
CA PRO A 114 13.64 8.74 5.43
C PRO A 114 12.82 10.04 5.39
N LEU A 115 11.52 9.91 5.14
CA LEU A 115 10.56 11.01 5.18
C LEU A 115 10.20 11.39 6.62
N GLY A 116 10.12 10.39 7.52
CA GLY A 116 9.68 10.54 8.89
C GLY A 116 8.59 9.52 9.21
N THR A 117 7.36 9.98 9.40
CA THR A 117 6.19 9.14 9.66
C THR A 117 5.20 9.22 8.51
N ILE A 118 4.78 8.05 8.04
CA ILE A 118 3.79 7.90 6.97
C ILE A 118 2.44 7.54 7.59
N GLY A 119 1.39 8.30 7.28
CA GLY A 119 0.02 7.96 7.63
C GLY A 119 -0.65 7.23 6.47
N ILE A 120 -1.07 5.99 6.66
CA ILE A 120 -1.66 5.19 5.59
C ILE A 120 -3.12 4.92 5.91
N ILE A 121 -4.00 5.44 5.06
CA ILE A 121 -5.46 5.30 5.20
C ILE A 121 -5.94 4.36 4.11
N PHE A 122 -6.47 3.21 4.47
CA PHE A 122 -6.87 2.17 3.53
C PHE A 122 -8.23 1.57 3.85
N GLU A 123 -8.81 0.89 2.85
CA GLU A 123 -10.13 0.24 2.96
C GLU A 123 -10.00 -1.23 3.37
N SER A 124 -11.01 -2.03 3.01
CA SER A 124 -11.28 -3.46 3.25
C SER A 124 -10.20 -4.44 2.77
N ARG A 125 -8.93 -4.21 3.10
CA ARG A 125 -7.78 -5.00 2.63
C ARG A 125 -6.77 -5.21 3.77
N PRO A 126 -6.99 -6.21 4.63
CA PRO A 126 -6.14 -6.44 5.80
C PRO A 126 -4.65 -6.60 5.49
N ASN A 127 -4.31 -7.20 4.34
CA ASN A 127 -2.94 -7.41 3.88
C ASN A 127 -2.13 -6.11 3.77
N VAL A 128 -2.80 -4.98 3.47
CA VAL A 128 -2.15 -3.66 3.40
C VAL A 128 -1.47 -3.32 4.72
N SER A 129 -1.98 -3.80 5.86
CA SER A 129 -1.37 -3.58 7.17
C SER A 129 0.06 -4.14 7.24
N ALA A 130 0.30 -5.32 6.67
CA ALA A 130 1.62 -5.94 6.64
C ALA A 130 2.54 -5.25 5.61
N ASP A 131 2.05 -5.06 4.37
CA ASP A 131 2.82 -4.48 3.28
C ASP A 131 3.29 -3.06 3.61
N ALA A 132 2.37 -2.23 4.13
CA ALA A 132 2.61 -0.86 4.53
C ALA A 132 3.62 -0.77 5.67
N SER A 133 3.47 -1.62 6.69
CA SER A 133 4.40 -1.67 7.82
C SER A 133 5.80 -2.05 7.37
N ALA A 134 5.91 -3.07 6.52
CA ALA A 134 7.20 -3.59 6.10
C ALA A 134 7.97 -2.64 5.19
N LEU A 135 7.30 -2.02 4.21
CA LEU A 135 7.91 -1.01 3.35
C LEU A 135 8.33 0.23 4.16
N SER A 136 7.52 0.65 5.14
CA SER A 136 7.85 1.77 6.02
C SER A 136 9.09 1.47 6.84
N ILE A 137 9.14 0.33 7.54
CA ILE A 137 10.33 -0.13 8.28
C ILE A 137 11.54 -0.18 7.35
N LYS A 138 11.44 -0.85 6.20
CA LYS A 138 12.57 -1.01 5.26
C LYS A 138 13.16 0.33 4.83
N SER A 139 12.29 1.29 4.54
CA SER A 139 12.66 2.65 4.12
C SER A 139 12.99 3.61 5.28
N GLY A 140 13.01 3.11 6.53
CA GLY A 140 13.37 3.89 7.71
C GLY A 140 12.28 4.84 8.21
N ASN A 141 11.02 4.62 7.82
CA ASN A 141 9.87 5.44 8.20
C ASN A 141 9.03 4.76 9.28
N ALA A 142 8.52 5.55 10.22
CA ALA A 142 7.45 5.10 11.11
C ALA A 142 6.13 5.09 10.32
N VAL A 143 5.16 4.27 10.77
CA VAL A 143 3.84 4.21 10.12
C VAL A 143 2.70 4.31 11.12
N VAL A 144 1.70 5.11 10.77
CA VAL A 144 0.40 5.16 11.45
C VAL A 144 -0.67 4.70 10.48
N LEU A 145 -1.24 3.53 10.75
CA LEU A 145 -2.21 2.86 9.91
C LEU A 145 -3.63 3.22 10.34
N ARG A 146 -4.50 3.46 9.37
CA ARG A 146 -5.95 3.49 9.58
C ARG A 146 -6.60 2.60 8.52
N SER A 147 -7.09 1.45 8.96
CA SER A 147 -7.85 0.52 8.12
C SER A 147 -9.30 0.96 7.95
N GLY A 148 -10.03 0.30 7.05
CA GLY A 148 -11.48 0.35 7.05
C GLY A 148 -12.02 -0.18 8.38
N SER A 149 -13.17 0.34 8.83
CA SER A 149 -13.82 -0.12 10.06
C SER A 149 -14.23 -1.59 10.01
N ASP A 150 -14.42 -2.09 8.80
CA ASP A 150 -14.78 -3.44 8.40
C ASP A 150 -13.60 -4.43 8.38
N SER A 151 -12.35 -3.94 8.42
CA SER A 151 -11.14 -4.76 8.45
C SER A 151 -10.30 -4.53 9.71
N LEU A 152 -10.87 -3.84 10.71
CA LEU A 152 -10.11 -3.36 11.87
C LEU A 152 -9.57 -4.51 12.72
N ARG A 153 -10.35 -5.59 12.94
CA ARG A 153 -9.91 -6.71 13.78
C ARG A 153 -8.76 -7.45 13.11
N SER A 154 -8.91 -7.74 11.82
CA SER A 154 -7.88 -8.38 11.00
C SER A 154 -6.60 -7.55 10.95
N SER A 155 -6.72 -6.25 10.68
CA SER A 155 -5.59 -5.33 10.56
C SER A 155 -4.87 -5.17 11.90
N GLN A 156 -5.62 -5.07 13.01
CA GLN A 156 -5.06 -5.02 14.34
C GLN A 156 -4.31 -6.30 14.70
N ALA A 157 -4.85 -7.48 14.37
CA ALA A 157 -4.19 -8.76 14.62
C ALA A 157 -2.83 -8.85 13.89
N ILE A 158 -2.78 -8.39 12.63
CA ILE A 158 -1.53 -8.31 11.85
C ILE A 158 -0.56 -7.32 12.50
N VAL A 159 -1.01 -6.12 12.86
CA VAL A 159 -0.14 -5.09 13.46
C VAL A 159 0.39 -5.51 14.84
N ASN A 160 -0.38 -6.26 15.61
CA ASN A 160 0.10 -6.82 16.89
C ASN A 160 1.31 -7.72 16.69
N CYS A 161 1.40 -8.48 15.59
CA CYS A 161 2.57 -9.31 15.29
C CYS A 161 3.85 -8.47 15.10
N PHE A 162 3.72 -7.26 14.53
CA PHE A 162 4.82 -6.28 14.47
C PHE A 162 5.12 -5.70 15.85
N GLY A 163 4.08 -5.40 16.64
CA GLY A 163 4.20 -4.94 18.03
C GLY A 163 5.00 -5.90 18.91
N ASP A 164 4.72 -7.20 18.80
CA ASP A 164 5.44 -8.26 19.52
C ASP A 164 6.91 -8.31 19.09
N ALA A 165 7.18 -8.21 17.78
CA ALA A 165 8.55 -8.16 17.27
C ALA A 165 9.33 -6.91 17.72
N LEU A 166 8.65 -5.76 17.79
CA LEU A 166 9.22 -4.53 18.34
C LEU A 166 9.56 -4.69 19.83
N SER A 167 8.64 -5.25 20.61
CA SER A 167 8.83 -5.50 22.04
C SER A 167 10.02 -6.45 22.29
N ASP A 168 10.09 -7.56 21.55
CA ASP A 168 11.19 -8.53 21.62
C ASP A 168 12.57 -7.91 21.32
N MET A 169 12.59 -6.83 20.53
CA MET A 169 13.80 -6.11 20.15
C MET A 169 14.04 -4.86 20.99
N ASN A 170 13.21 -4.60 22.01
CA ASN A 170 13.21 -3.37 22.80
C ASN A 170 13.12 -2.09 21.95
N LEU A 171 12.38 -2.17 20.84
CA LEU A 171 12.15 -1.06 19.93
C LEU A 171 10.84 -0.32 20.26
N PRO A 172 10.74 0.98 19.96
CA PRO A 172 9.55 1.75 20.27
C PRO A 172 8.34 1.27 19.46
N LYS A 173 7.20 1.09 20.14
CA LYS A 173 5.91 0.74 19.51
C LYS A 173 5.47 1.74 18.44
N GLY A 174 6.01 2.97 18.47
CA GLY A 174 5.72 4.01 17.48
C GLY A 174 6.15 3.70 16.04
N ILE A 175 7.01 2.70 15.85
CA ILE A 175 7.48 2.31 14.50
C ILE A 175 6.31 1.80 13.65
N VAL A 176 5.40 1.02 14.24
CA VAL A 176 4.17 0.57 13.59
C VAL A 176 3.01 0.77 14.55
N GLN A 177 2.10 1.66 14.21
CA GLN A 177 0.87 1.90 14.96
C GLN A 177 -0.34 1.75 14.06
N ILE A 178 -1.48 1.38 14.65
CA ILE A 178 -2.78 1.39 13.99
C ILE A 178 -3.78 2.13 14.88
N ILE A 179 -4.70 2.87 14.27
CA ILE A 179 -5.79 3.54 14.99
C ILE A 179 -6.77 2.46 15.49
N PRO A 180 -6.93 2.24 16.81
CA PRO A 180 -7.67 1.10 17.35
C PRO A 180 -9.19 1.35 17.45
N ILE A 181 -9.71 2.39 16.82
CA ILE A 181 -11.12 2.81 16.91
C ILE A 181 -11.72 3.03 15.51
N LYS A 182 -13.02 2.75 15.37
CA LYS A 182 -13.77 2.91 14.11
C LYS A 182 -14.10 4.39 13.78
N ASP A 183 -13.88 5.31 14.73
CA ASP A 183 -14.26 6.72 14.62
C ASP A 183 -13.56 7.42 13.44
N ARG A 184 -14.35 8.16 12.65
CA ARG A 184 -13.86 8.91 11.49
C ARG A 184 -13.14 10.19 11.88
N GLU A 185 -13.35 10.72 13.07
CA GLU A 185 -12.65 11.92 13.57
C GLU A 185 -11.13 11.72 13.59
N MET A 186 -10.66 10.49 13.84
CA MET A 186 -9.23 10.16 13.75
C MET A 186 -8.65 10.35 12.35
N VAL A 187 -9.44 10.12 11.30
CA VAL A 187 -9.01 10.40 9.92
C VAL A 187 -8.76 11.89 9.78
N THR A 188 -9.66 12.75 10.26
CA THR A 188 -9.48 14.21 10.25
C THR A 188 -8.21 14.63 10.98
N HIS A 189 -7.89 14.04 12.13
CA HIS A 189 -6.65 14.32 12.84
C HIS A 189 -5.41 13.88 12.04
N MET A 190 -5.43 12.70 11.43
CA MET A 190 -4.34 12.22 10.58
C MET A 190 -4.11 13.12 9.37
N LEU A 191 -5.18 13.56 8.70
CA LEU A 191 -5.14 14.46 7.54
C LEU A 191 -4.58 15.83 7.87
N LYS A 192 -4.66 16.25 9.14
CA LYS A 192 -4.03 17.46 9.69
C LYS A 192 -2.61 17.22 10.22
N GLY A 193 -2.03 16.05 9.97
CA GLY A 193 -0.67 15.70 10.38
C GLY A 193 -0.52 15.20 11.81
N LEU A 194 -1.61 14.89 12.52
CA LEU A 194 -1.59 14.29 13.86
C LEU A 194 -0.67 15.05 14.85
N ASP A 195 -0.91 16.35 15.03
CA ASP A 195 -0.07 17.27 15.82
C ASP A 195 1.40 17.34 15.34
N GLY A 196 1.58 17.33 14.01
CA GLY A 196 2.90 17.36 13.36
C GLY A 196 3.72 16.09 13.56
N ALA A 197 3.05 14.94 13.76
CA ALA A 197 3.71 13.64 13.82
C ALA A 197 3.63 12.84 12.52
N ILE A 198 2.79 13.22 11.56
CA ILE A 198 2.71 12.58 10.25
C ILE A 198 3.22 13.56 9.19
N ASP A 199 4.18 13.12 8.38
CA ASP A 199 4.85 13.92 7.35
C ASP A 199 4.21 13.76 5.97
N VAL A 200 3.59 12.60 5.71
CA VAL A 200 2.92 12.31 4.44
C VAL A 200 1.76 11.33 4.62
N ILE A 201 0.69 11.52 3.84
CA ILE A 201 -0.46 10.62 3.79
C ILE A 201 -0.45 9.77 2.51
N VAL A 202 -0.77 8.49 2.64
CA VAL A 202 -0.96 7.58 1.51
C VAL A 202 -2.36 6.96 1.58
N PRO A 203 -3.33 7.43 0.77
CA PRO A 203 -4.63 6.76 0.66
C PRO A 203 -4.53 5.51 -0.22
N ARG A 204 -5.15 4.41 0.22
CA ARG A 204 -5.25 3.15 -0.53
C ARG A 204 -6.68 2.63 -0.51
N GLY A 205 -7.46 3.04 -1.50
CA GLY A 205 -8.87 2.64 -1.62
C GLY A 205 -9.47 3.04 -2.96
N GLY A 206 -10.80 3.11 -3.00
CA GLY A 206 -11.52 3.59 -4.17
C GLY A 206 -11.31 5.10 -4.41
N LYS A 207 -11.75 5.54 -5.59
CA LYS A 207 -11.71 6.95 -6.03
C LYS A 207 -12.28 7.93 -4.99
N SER A 208 -13.37 7.55 -4.33
CA SER A 208 -14.02 8.39 -3.31
C SER A 208 -13.13 8.61 -2.08
N LEU A 209 -12.44 7.58 -1.59
CA LEU A 209 -11.50 7.74 -0.48
C LEU A 209 -10.31 8.60 -0.88
N VAL A 210 -9.71 8.33 -2.04
CA VAL A 210 -8.54 9.08 -2.51
C VAL A 210 -8.88 10.56 -2.69
N GLN A 211 -10.00 10.86 -3.34
CA GLN A 211 -10.48 12.23 -3.53
C GLN A 211 -10.74 12.91 -2.17
N ALA A 212 -11.46 12.27 -1.26
CA ALA A 212 -11.75 12.85 0.05
C ALA A 212 -10.49 13.15 0.86
N VAL A 213 -9.48 12.28 0.79
CA VAL A 213 -8.17 12.51 1.43
C VAL A 213 -7.44 13.67 0.78
N GLN A 214 -7.39 13.75 -0.55
CA GLN A 214 -6.73 14.85 -1.25
C GLN A 214 -7.39 16.21 -1.01
N ASP A 215 -8.73 16.25 -0.93
CA ASP A 215 -9.48 17.48 -0.69
C ASP A 215 -9.31 18.00 0.76
N SER A 216 -9.06 17.09 1.70
CA SER A 216 -9.10 17.39 3.14
C SER A 216 -7.72 17.46 3.80
N ALA A 217 -6.68 16.87 3.20
CA ALA A 217 -5.34 16.83 3.78
C ALA A 217 -4.68 18.21 3.77
N THR A 218 -4.04 18.57 4.88
CA THR A 218 -3.22 19.79 4.99
C THR A 218 -1.72 19.49 4.95
N ILE A 219 -1.36 18.23 4.73
CA ILE A 219 0.01 17.72 4.59
C ILE A 219 0.16 16.98 3.26
N PRO A 220 1.39 16.73 2.76
CA PRO A 220 1.61 16.06 1.48
C PRO A 220 0.87 14.72 1.36
N VAL A 221 0.33 14.44 0.17
CA VAL A 221 -0.39 13.21 -0.14
C VAL A 221 0.25 12.50 -1.32
N PHE A 222 0.58 11.22 -1.17
CA PHE A 222 0.92 10.34 -2.29
C PHE A 222 -0.28 9.47 -2.67
N GLY A 223 -0.95 9.83 -3.76
CA GLY A 223 -2.08 9.07 -4.29
C GLY A 223 -2.27 9.30 -5.78
N HIS A 224 -2.99 8.39 -6.43
CA HIS A 224 -3.46 8.54 -7.81
C HIS A 224 -4.99 8.49 -7.80
N LEU A 225 -5.63 9.43 -8.49
CA LEU A 225 -7.09 9.58 -8.46
C LEU A 225 -7.80 8.52 -9.29
N GLU A 226 -7.36 8.34 -10.52
CA GLU A 226 -8.00 7.47 -11.50
C GLU A 226 -6.96 6.97 -12.49
N GLY A 227 -7.10 5.72 -12.91
CA GLY A 227 -6.24 5.12 -13.92
C GLY A 227 -7.04 4.84 -15.19
N ILE A 228 -7.22 5.88 -16.01
CA ILE A 228 -7.80 5.73 -17.34
C ILE A 228 -6.65 5.42 -18.31
N CYS A 229 -6.25 4.15 -18.35
CA CYS A 229 -5.11 3.72 -19.15
C CYS A 229 -5.51 3.54 -20.62
N HIS A 230 -4.63 4.01 -21.51
CA HIS A 230 -4.82 3.92 -22.95
C HIS A 230 -3.73 3.03 -23.56
N THR A 231 -4.12 2.19 -24.51
CA THR A 231 -3.17 1.50 -25.40
C THR A 231 -3.36 2.04 -26.81
N TYR A 232 -2.28 2.46 -27.45
CA TYR A 232 -2.29 2.96 -28.83
C TYR A 232 -1.61 1.96 -29.76
N ILE A 233 -2.31 1.52 -30.80
CA ILE A 233 -1.81 0.64 -31.85
C ILE A 233 -1.43 1.49 -33.07
N ASP A 234 -0.13 1.60 -33.32
CA ASP A 234 0.42 2.28 -34.49
C ASP A 234 0.24 1.44 -35.78
N LYS A 235 0.38 2.07 -36.95
CA LYS A 235 0.40 1.40 -38.26
C LYS A 235 1.53 0.38 -38.43
N SER A 236 2.65 0.55 -37.73
CA SER A 236 3.77 -0.40 -37.78
C SER A 236 3.70 -1.47 -36.70
N ALA A 237 2.62 -1.52 -35.90
CA ALA A 237 2.50 -2.51 -34.84
C ALA A 237 2.30 -3.92 -35.43
N ASP A 238 3.00 -4.90 -34.87
CA ASP A 238 2.80 -6.31 -35.18
C ASP A 238 1.46 -6.79 -34.58
N LEU A 239 0.69 -7.52 -35.38
CA LEU A 239 -0.66 -7.95 -35.01
C LEU A 239 -0.66 -8.86 -33.79
N ASN A 240 0.20 -9.89 -33.76
CA ASN A 240 0.21 -10.87 -32.68
C ASN A 240 0.64 -10.24 -31.35
N THR A 241 1.63 -9.35 -31.42
CA THR A 241 2.08 -8.56 -30.27
C THR A 241 0.95 -7.65 -29.78
N SER A 242 0.23 -6.99 -30.69
CA SER A 242 -0.90 -6.12 -30.36
C SER A 242 -2.01 -6.87 -29.63
N ILE A 243 -2.42 -8.04 -30.14
CA ILE A 243 -3.40 -8.91 -29.48
C ILE A 243 -2.93 -9.29 -28.08
N SER A 244 -1.69 -9.79 -27.95
CA SER A 244 -1.14 -10.23 -26.67
C SER A 244 -1.10 -9.10 -25.63
N VAL A 245 -0.63 -7.92 -26.02
CA VAL A 245 -0.48 -6.76 -25.14
C VAL A 245 -1.85 -6.21 -24.73
N VAL A 246 -2.77 -6.01 -25.69
CA VAL A 246 -4.10 -5.45 -25.42
C VAL A 246 -4.90 -6.38 -24.52
N THR A 247 -4.93 -7.68 -24.82
CA THR A 247 -5.66 -8.67 -24.04
C THR A 247 -5.06 -8.80 -22.64
N ASN A 248 -3.73 -8.82 -22.48
CA ASN A 248 -3.12 -8.81 -21.15
C ASN A 248 -3.45 -7.53 -20.37
N ALA A 249 -3.31 -6.37 -21.02
CA ALA A 249 -3.53 -5.07 -20.40
C ALA A 249 -4.98 -4.90 -19.90
N LYS A 250 -5.98 -5.44 -20.61
CA LYS A 250 -7.38 -5.40 -20.14
C LYS A 250 -7.71 -6.54 -19.18
N MET A 251 -7.42 -7.78 -19.58
CA MET A 251 -8.08 -8.97 -19.02
C MET A 251 -7.30 -9.65 -17.90
N ARG A 252 -6.01 -9.30 -17.68
CA ARG A 252 -5.23 -9.91 -16.59
C ARG A 252 -5.88 -9.69 -15.22
N ARG A 253 -6.38 -8.47 -14.97
CA ARG A 253 -7.12 -8.12 -13.75
C ARG A 253 -7.92 -6.82 -13.96
N PRO A 254 -9.18 -6.88 -14.40
CA PRO A 254 -9.95 -5.67 -14.73
C PRO A 254 -10.16 -4.71 -13.55
N GLY A 255 -10.13 -5.20 -12.31
CA GLY A 255 -10.38 -4.39 -11.11
C GLY A 255 -9.21 -3.54 -10.59
N ILE A 256 -8.10 -3.41 -11.34
CA ILE A 256 -6.97 -2.55 -10.96
C ILE A 256 -6.96 -1.26 -11.77
N CYS A 257 -6.42 -0.18 -11.19
CA CYS A 257 -6.28 1.11 -11.87
C CYS A 257 -5.35 1.09 -13.10
N GLY A 258 -4.49 0.07 -13.25
CA GLY A 258 -3.60 -0.05 -14.40
C GLY A 258 -4.18 -0.85 -15.57
N ALA A 259 -5.44 -1.29 -15.49
CA ALA A 259 -6.07 -2.03 -16.57
C ALA A 259 -6.38 -1.10 -17.76
N LEU A 260 -6.29 -1.62 -18.98
CA LEU A 260 -6.66 -0.89 -20.19
C LEU A 260 -8.13 -0.42 -20.12
N GLU A 261 -8.40 0.85 -20.38
CA GLU A 261 -9.78 1.36 -20.48
C GLU A 261 -10.10 1.90 -21.86
N THR A 262 -9.09 2.35 -22.62
CA THR A 262 -9.29 2.91 -23.96
C THR A 262 -8.26 2.39 -24.95
N LEU A 263 -8.75 1.68 -25.97
CA LEU A 263 -7.94 1.24 -27.10
C LEU A 263 -8.02 2.29 -28.21
N LEU A 264 -6.88 2.83 -28.61
CA LEU A 264 -6.73 3.77 -29.73
C LEU A 264 -6.04 3.06 -30.87
N ILE A 265 -6.58 3.13 -32.08
CA ILE A 265 -6.01 2.45 -33.25
C ILE A 265 -5.75 3.47 -34.35
N HIS A 266 -4.54 3.43 -34.91
CA HIS A 266 -4.21 4.25 -36.07
C HIS A 266 -5.13 3.89 -37.24
N LYS A 267 -5.66 4.88 -37.96
CA LYS A 267 -6.62 4.69 -39.06
C LYS A 267 -6.16 3.69 -40.14
N ASP A 268 -4.85 3.64 -40.39
CA ASP A 268 -4.25 2.74 -41.38
C ASP A 268 -3.98 1.32 -40.84
N SER A 269 -4.36 1.04 -39.58
CA SER A 269 -4.30 -0.29 -38.93
C SER A 269 -5.66 -0.96 -38.83
N SER A 270 -6.68 -0.49 -39.56
CA SER A 270 -8.05 -0.98 -39.45
C SER A 270 -8.21 -2.47 -39.74
N GLU A 271 -7.31 -3.07 -40.53
CA GLU A 271 -7.31 -4.50 -40.81
C GLU A 271 -6.97 -5.35 -39.57
N GLN A 272 -6.19 -4.79 -38.63
CA GLN A 272 -5.84 -5.45 -37.35
C GLN A 272 -6.95 -5.31 -36.31
N LEU A 273 -7.87 -4.35 -36.49
CA LEU A 273 -8.91 -4.01 -35.51
C LEU A 273 -9.73 -5.23 -35.15
N ASN A 274 -10.30 -5.91 -36.14
CA ASN A 274 -11.23 -7.02 -35.90
C ASN A 274 -10.56 -8.11 -35.06
N SER A 275 -9.35 -8.55 -35.41
CA SER A 275 -8.64 -9.59 -34.66
C SER A 275 -8.32 -9.20 -33.21
N ILE A 276 -8.05 -7.92 -32.95
CA ILE A 276 -7.83 -7.43 -31.58
C ILE A 276 -9.15 -7.40 -30.80
N LEU A 277 -10.23 -6.90 -31.41
CA LEU A 277 -11.55 -6.85 -30.78
C LEU A 277 -12.10 -8.25 -30.51
N ASP A 278 -11.93 -9.18 -31.45
CA ASP A 278 -12.37 -10.58 -31.31
C ASP A 278 -11.71 -11.23 -30.10
N SER A 279 -10.39 -11.05 -29.92
CA SER A 279 -9.67 -11.57 -28.74
C SER A 279 -10.21 -11.02 -27.41
N LEU A 280 -10.61 -9.74 -27.37
CA LEU A 280 -11.21 -9.13 -26.19
C LEU A 280 -12.63 -9.66 -25.94
N ILE A 281 -13.45 -9.82 -26.98
CA ILE A 281 -14.81 -10.36 -26.88
C ILE A 281 -14.78 -11.81 -26.41
N GLU A 282 -13.89 -12.64 -26.97
CA GLU A 282 -13.71 -14.03 -26.56
C GLU A 282 -13.27 -14.14 -25.09
N ALA A 283 -12.50 -13.18 -24.58
CA ALA A 283 -12.14 -13.10 -23.17
C ALA A 283 -13.27 -12.57 -22.26
N GLY A 284 -14.42 -12.17 -22.82
CA GLY A 284 -15.57 -11.65 -22.08
C GLY A 284 -15.56 -10.14 -21.86
N CYS A 285 -14.78 -9.38 -22.61
CA CYS A 285 -14.78 -7.92 -22.55
C CYS A 285 -15.95 -7.34 -23.37
N GLU A 286 -16.78 -6.51 -22.74
CA GLU A 286 -17.72 -5.65 -23.46
C GLU A 286 -16.94 -4.52 -24.15
N ILE A 287 -17.20 -4.31 -25.45
CA ILE A 287 -16.55 -3.27 -26.25
C ILE A 287 -17.54 -2.14 -26.50
N ARG A 288 -17.13 -0.90 -26.23
CA ARG A 288 -17.89 0.32 -26.52
C ARG A 288 -17.05 1.24 -27.40
N GLY A 289 -17.57 1.55 -28.58
CA GLY A 289 -16.91 2.40 -29.56
C GLY A 289 -17.92 2.94 -30.58
N LEU A 290 -17.49 3.95 -31.35
CA LEU A 290 -18.23 4.51 -32.48
C LEU A 290 -17.99 3.71 -33.76
#